data_AF-A0A534SF38-F1
#
_entry.id   AF-A0A534SF38-F1
#
_cell.length_a   1.000
_cell.length_b   1.000
_cell.length_c   1.000
_cell.angle_alpha   90.00
_cell.angle_beta   90.00
_cell.angle_gamma   90.00
#
_symmetry.space_group_name_H-M   'P 1'
#
loop_
_entity.id
_entity.type
_entity.pdbx_description
1 polymer ?
#
loop_
_entity_poly.entity_id
_entity_poly.type
_entity_poly.pdbx_seq_one_letter_code
_entity_poly.pdbx_strand_id
1 'polypeptide(L)'
;MNLQDIIAAVWPRVRRKHLFPELPMPRVGESASTAAVEMQHKQIVLNAAFCEQLAASMPVEEVVEASLDHGVAHYTRCPWDFATHLRLYAAAKNVLQDREMAQRATDTFIDVVADTHCVKDLETALPKLYRYIERRPLDTVMAALYSRIWGVPLLPDSPSPRFGETENRGTGEEGLIRRLSRLPYLDRKQWEQSLRRFCRLIRPLLEEERQQGEGTSSAPLGQHG
;
A
#
# COMPACT_ATOMS: atom_id res chain seq x y z
N MET A 1 -16.35 8.36 21.94
CA MET A 1 -14.90 8.18 22.10
C MET A 1 -14.25 8.90 20.93
N ASN A 2 -13.30 9.80 21.17
CA ASN A 2 -12.65 10.49 20.04
C ASN A 2 -11.63 9.53 19.38
N LEU A 3 -11.19 9.83 18.15
CA LEU A 3 -10.29 8.95 17.40
C LEU A 3 -8.92 8.75 18.11
N GLN A 4 -8.44 9.76 18.84
CA GLN A 4 -7.19 9.67 19.60
C GLN A 4 -7.29 8.68 20.77
N ASP A 5 -8.45 8.60 21.43
CA ASP A 5 -8.72 7.63 22.49
C ASP A 5 -8.72 6.19 21.93
N ILE A 6 -9.30 6.00 20.73
CA ILE A 6 -9.26 4.71 20.02
C ILE A 6 -7.81 4.31 19.70
N ILE A 7 -7.02 5.25 19.16
CA ILE A 7 -5.59 5.03 18.91
C ILE A 7 -4.87 4.63 20.20
N ALA A 8 -5.09 5.35 21.30
CA ALA A 8 -4.44 5.05 22.57
C ALA A 8 -4.79 3.64 23.10
N ALA A 9 -6.01 3.16 22.85
CA ALA A 9 -6.45 1.81 23.22
C ALA A 9 -5.89 0.71 22.29
N VAL A 10 -5.82 0.97 20.98
CA VAL A 10 -5.36 0.00 19.95
C VAL A 10 -3.83 -0.09 19.91
N TRP A 11 -3.13 1.02 20.11
CA TRP A 11 -1.69 1.13 19.92
C TRP A 11 -0.85 0.11 20.71
N PRO A 12 -1.13 -0.19 22.00
CA PRO A 12 -0.39 -1.22 22.73
C PRO A 12 -0.47 -2.61 22.08
N ARG A 13 -1.61 -2.96 21.48
CA ARG A 13 -1.80 -4.24 20.77
C ARG A 13 -0.98 -4.26 19.48
N VAL A 14 -1.05 -3.20 18.68
CA VAL A 14 -0.25 -3.07 17.45
C VAL A 14 1.24 -3.12 17.76
N ARG A 15 1.72 -2.36 18.76
CA ARG A 15 3.14 -2.41 19.15
C ARG A 15 3.57 -3.82 19.51
N ARG A 16 2.80 -4.53 20.35
CA ARG A 16 3.12 -5.91 20.73
C ARG A 16 3.20 -6.82 19.50
N LYS A 17 2.24 -6.71 18.59
CA LYS A 17 2.17 -7.49 17.35
C LYS A 17 3.41 -7.28 16.46
N HIS A 18 3.91 -6.05 16.39
CA HIS A 18 5.11 -5.68 15.64
C HIS A 18 6.41 -5.72 16.46
N LEU A 19 6.43 -6.45 17.59
CA LEU A 19 7.61 -6.64 18.46
C LEU A 19 8.18 -5.33 19.06
N PHE A 20 7.29 -4.41 19.43
CA PHE A 20 7.56 -3.16 20.13
C PHE A 20 8.53 -2.22 19.41
N PRO A 21 8.20 -1.76 18.18
CA PRO A 21 9.03 -0.79 17.48
C PRO A 21 9.20 0.50 18.31
N GLU A 22 10.36 1.14 18.16
CA GLU A 22 10.69 2.45 18.74
C GLU A 22 9.99 3.58 17.98
N LEU A 23 8.66 3.59 18.04
CA LEU A 23 7.81 4.61 17.45
C LEU A 23 7.07 5.42 18.53
N PRO A 24 6.90 6.73 18.34
CA PRO A 24 6.08 7.56 19.21
C PRO A 24 4.60 7.14 19.15
N MET A 25 3.80 7.64 20.09
CA MET A 25 2.34 7.49 20.05
C MET A 25 1.79 8.09 18.74
N PRO A 26 1.00 7.34 17.94
CA PRO A 26 0.36 7.86 16.74
C PRO A 26 -0.59 9.02 17.06
N ARG A 27 -0.71 9.95 16.13
CA ARG A 27 -1.55 11.14 16.28
C ARG A 27 -2.66 11.16 15.25
N VAL A 28 -3.76 11.82 15.57
CA VAL A 28 -4.75 12.23 14.58
C VAL A 28 -4.30 13.56 13.97
N GLY A 29 -4.41 13.69 12.64
CA GLY A 29 -4.14 14.94 11.94
C GLY A 29 -4.98 15.07 10.68
N GLU A 30 -5.14 16.31 10.22
CA GLU A 30 -5.61 16.58 8.87
C GLU A 30 -4.42 16.44 7.91
N SER A 31 -4.57 15.57 6.93
CA SER A 31 -3.56 15.31 5.91
C SER A 31 -3.95 16.06 4.64
N ALA A 32 -2.98 16.71 3.99
CA ALA A 32 -3.19 17.30 2.66
C ALA A 32 -3.34 16.22 1.58
N SER A 33 -2.89 14.99 1.86
CA SER A 33 -3.08 13.82 1.02
C SER A 33 -4.34 13.03 1.43
N THR A 34 -4.95 12.34 0.49
CA THR A 34 -6.05 11.39 0.76
C THR A 34 -5.58 10.11 1.46
N ALA A 35 -4.28 10.02 1.81
CA ALA A 35 -3.71 8.84 2.44
C ALA A 35 -4.30 8.61 3.85
N ALA A 36 -4.50 7.33 4.16
CA ALA A 36 -4.87 6.87 5.50
C ALA A 36 -3.81 7.23 6.55
N VAL A 37 -2.54 7.16 6.17
CA VAL A 37 -1.39 7.32 7.05
C VAL A 37 -0.34 8.20 6.40
N GLU A 38 0.15 9.19 7.14
CA GLU A 38 1.38 9.89 6.81
C GLU A 38 2.45 9.52 7.82
N MET A 39 3.67 9.22 7.33
CA MET A 39 4.83 9.04 8.17
C MET A 39 5.84 10.15 7.89
N GLN A 40 5.97 11.07 8.85
CA GLN A 40 6.96 12.15 8.81
C GLN A 40 7.76 12.12 10.11
N HIS A 41 9.09 12.22 10.04
CA HIS A 41 9.96 12.20 11.23
C HIS A 41 9.70 10.99 12.18
N LYS A 42 9.37 9.82 11.62
CA LYS A 42 8.96 8.61 12.36
C LYS A 42 7.69 8.76 13.20
N GLN A 43 6.90 9.81 12.97
CA GLN A 43 5.57 9.98 13.56
C GLN A 43 4.53 9.46 12.57
N ILE A 44 3.73 8.49 13.02
CA ILE A 44 2.53 8.04 12.30
C ILE A 44 1.40 9.03 12.60
N VAL A 45 0.80 9.59 11.55
CA VAL A 45 -0.37 10.46 11.61
C VAL A 45 -1.52 9.80 10.85
N LEU A 46 -2.65 9.58 11.53
CA LEU A 46 -3.86 9.02 10.92
C LEU A 46 -4.76 10.15 10.45
N ASN A 47 -5.26 10.03 9.22
CA ASN A 47 -6.24 10.94 8.65
C ASN A 47 -7.62 10.67 9.27
N ALA A 48 -8.16 11.67 9.98
CA ALA A 48 -9.47 11.56 10.63
C ALA A 48 -10.60 11.30 9.63
N ALA A 49 -10.64 12.03 8.52
CA ALA A 49 -11.68 11.91 7.50
C ALA A 49 -11.68 10.51 6.87
N PHE A 50 -10.50 9.95 6.61
CA PHE A 50 -10.37 8.58 6.12
C PHE A 50 -10.94 7.55 7.11
N CYS A 51 -10.59 7.69 8.40
CA CYS A 51 -11.08 6.79 9.44
C CYS A 51 -12.60 6.87 9.60
N GLU A 52 -13.16 8.08 9.56
CA GLU A 52 -14.60 8.33 9.65
C GLU A 52 -15.35 7.78 8.44
N GLN A 53 -14.82 7.97 7.22
CA GLN A 53 -15.39 7.42 5.99
C GLN A 53 -15.49 5.90 6.05
N LEU A 54 -14.41 5.21 6.44
CA LEU A 54 -14.39 3.75 6.51
C LEU A 54 -15.16 3.19 7.71
N ALA A 55 -15.36 3.98 8.77
CA ALA A 55 -16.18 3.59 9.90
C ALA A 55 -17.65 3.29 9.51
N ALA A 56 -18.11 3.78 8.36
CA ALA A 56 -19.42 3.44 7.81
C ALA A 56 -19.54 1.97 7.35
N SER A 57 -18.42 1.32 7.04
CA SER A 57 -18.38 -0.04 6.48
C SER A 57 -17.61 -1.05 7.35
N MET A 58 -16.84 -0.58 8.34
CA MET A 58 -15.93 -1.39 9.14
C MET A 58 -15.83 -0.83 10.57
N PRO A 59 -15.70 -1.65 11.62
CA PRO A 59 -15.48 -1.13 12.97
C PRO A 59 -14.27 -0.21 13.02
N VAL A 60 -14.43 0.99 13.57
CA VAL A 60 -13.37 2.02 13.60
C VAL A 60 -12.07 1.53 14.26
N GLU A 61 -12.17 0.63 15.25
CA GLU A 61 -11.00 0.01 15.88
C GLU A 61 -10.19 -0.85 14.90
N GLU A 62 -10.86 -1.59 14.01
CA GLU A 62 -10.19 -2.38 12.98
C GLU A 62 -9.62 -1.49 11.87
N VAL A 63 -10.28 -0.37 11.54
CA VAL A 63 -9.74 0.64 10.62
C VAL A 63 -8.45 1.21 11.18
N VAL A 64 -8.47 1.64 12.45
CA VAL A 64 -7.29 2.17 13.15
C VAL A 64 -6.19 1.11 13.25
N GLU A 65 -6.52 -0.13 13.63
CA GLU A 65 -5.54 -1.21 13.70
C GLU A 65 -4.90 -1.51 12.34
N ALA A 66 -5.68 -1.60 11.27
CA ALA A 66 -5.16 -1.84 9.93
C ALA A 66 -4.27 -0.69 9.44
N SER A 67 -4.69 0.56 9.64
CA SER A 67 -3.88 1.74 9.29
C SER A 67 -2.57 1.77 10.08
N LEU A 68 -2.61 1.45 11.37
CA LEU A 68 -1.40 1.37 12.19
C LEU A 68 -0.50 0.20 11.78
N ASP A 69 -1.05 -0.94 11.39
CA ASP A 69 -0.27 -2.06 10.85
C ASP A 69 0.49 -1.67 9.59
N HIS A 70 -0.18 -0.99 8.65
CA HIS A 70 0.47 -0.42 7.47
C HIS A 70 1.59 0.54 7.86
N GLY A 71 1.29 1.56 8.67
CA GLY A 71 2.28 2.56 9.08
C GLY A 71 3.50 1.95 9.79
N VAL A 72 3.29 0.98 10.68
CA VAL A 72 4.38 0.26 11.35
C VAL A 72 5.13 -0.67 10.40
N ALA A 73 4.45 -1.30 9.44
CA ALA A 73 5.12 -2.08 8.39
C ALA A 73 6.06 -1.21 7.56
N HIS A 74 5.69 0.03 7.25
CA HIS A 74 6.63 0.97 6.64
C HIS A 74 7.82 1.24 7.55
N TYR A 75 7.64 1.42 8.85
CA TYR A 75 8.78 1.63 9.76
C TYR A 75 9.70 0.41 9.86
N THR A 76 9.12 -0.79 9.88
CA THR A 76 9.82 -2.04 10.19
C THR A 76 10.23 -2.85 8.96
N ARG A 77 9.73 -2.54 7.76
CA ARG A 77 9.94 -3.34 6.53
C ARG A 77 10.26 -2.52 5.27
N CYS A 78 9.81 -1.26 5.15
CA CYS A 78 10.18 -0.37 4.03
C CYS A 78 11.72 -0.29 3.91
N PRO A 79 12.30 -0.08 2.71
CA PRO A 79 13.73 0.14 2.51
C PRO A 79 14.40 0.92 3.65
N TRP A 80 15.07 0.14 4.50
CA TRP A 80 15.63 0.45 5.81
C TRP A 80 16.78 1.46 5.85
N ASP A 81 16.75 2.45 4.97
CA ASP A 81 17.59 3.65 4.98
C ASP A 81 17.17 4.55 3.82
N PHE A 82 17.27 5.86 4.03
CA PHE A 82 16.96 6.89 3.02
C PHE A 82 17.69 6.66 1.68
N ALA A 83 18.91 6.13 1.71
CA ALA A 83 19.67 5.85 0.49
C ALA A 83 19.04 4.73 -0.35
N THR A 84 18.41 3.74 0.26
CA THR A 84 17.64 2.72 -0.47
C THR A 84 16.40 3.33 -1.12
N HIS A 85 15.65 4.19 -0.42
CA HIS A 85 14.51 4.89 -1.03
C HIS A 85 14.96 5.74 -2.23
N LEU A 86 16.02 6.55 -2.10
CA LEU A 86 16.55 7.36 -3.20
C LEU A 86 17.00 6.52 -4.41
N ARG A 87 17.61 5.35 -4.18
CA ARG A 87 17.99 4.43 -5.26
C ARG A 87 16.78 3.90 -6.01
N LEU A 88 15.73 3.51 -5.29
CA LEU A 88 14.47 3.06 -5.89
C LEU A 88 13.81 4.18 -6.69
N TYR A 89 13.68 5.37 -6.10
CA TYR A 89 13.15 6.54 -6.80
C TYR A 89 13.95 6.86 -8.07
N ALA A 90 15.28 6.86 -8.00
CA ALA A 90 16.13 7.08 -9.17
C ALA A 90 15.93 6.01 -10.25
N ALA A 91 15.77 4.74 -9.86
CA ALA A 91 15.47 3.66 -10.79
C ALA A 91 14.10 3.83 -11.47
N ALA A 92 13.08 4.23 -10.72
CA ALA A 92 11.75 4.55 -11.26
C ALA A 92 11.80 5.75 -12.22
N LYS A 93 12.49 6.83 -11.82
CA LYS A 93 12.67 8.05 -12.63
C LYS A 93 13.39 7.76 -13.95
N ASN A 94 14.40 6.90 -13.93
CA ASN A 94 15.10 6.47 -15.15
C ASN A 94 14.20 5.69 -16.11
N VAL A 95 13.18 4.99 -15.61
CA VAL A 95 12.20 4.31 -16.46
C VAL A 95 11.18 5.32 -16.95
N LEU A 96 10.48 5.99 -16.03
CA LEU A 96 9.29 6.80 -16.31
C LEU A 96 9.58 8.17 -16.92
N GLN A 97 10.78 8.71 -16.71
CA GLN A 97 11.20 10.04 -17.21
C GLN A 97 10.30 11.20 -16.76
N ASP A 98 9.50 10.97 -15.71
CA ASP A 98 8.59 11.93 -15.11
C ASP A 98 8.72 11.85 -13.58
N ARG A 99 8.85 13.00 -12.92
CA ARG A 99 9.10 13.08 -11.47
C ARG A 99 7.92 12.56 -10.64
N GLU A 100 6.71 12.94 -11.01
CA GLU A 100 5.50 12.64 -10.24
C GLU A 100 5.12 11.16 -10.42
N MET A 101 5.17 10.66 -11.65
CA MET A 101 4.97 9.24 -11.91
C MET A 101 6.01 8.37 -11.21
N ALA A 102 7.28 8.81 -11.19
CA ALA A 102 8.33 8.08 -10.51
C ALA A 102 8.12 8.01 -8.99
N GLN A 103 7.69 9.11 -8.37
CA GLN A 103 7.35 9.14 -6.95
C GLN A 103 6.18 8.19 -6.67
N ARG A 104 5.08 8.36 -7.40
CA ARG A 104 3.87 7.53 -7.20
C ARG A 104 4.12 6.04 -7.44
N ALA A 105 4.88 5.68 -8.48
CA ALA A 105 5.26 4.29 -8.74
C ALA A 105 6.17 3.72 -7.64
N THR A 106 7.06 4.53 -7.08
CA THR A 106 7.94 4.12 -5.98
C THR A 106 7.13 3.90 -4.71
N ASP A 107 6.26 4.83 -4.35
CA ASP A 107 5.39 4.74 -3.17
C ASP A 107 4.46 3.52 -3.27
N THR A 108 3.79 3.35 -4.41
CA THR A 108 2.92 2.18 -4.65
C THR A 108 3.70 0.87 -4.56
N PHE A 109 4.91 0.80 -5.10
CA PHE A 109 5.74 -0.40 -5.00
C PHE A 109 6.14 -0.71 -3.56
N ILE A 110 6.47 0.32 -2.77
CA ILE A 110 6.84 0.18 -1.37
C ILE A 110 5.65 -0.26 -0.53
N ASP A 111 4.43 0.26 -0.79
CA ASP A 111 3.20 -0.22 -0.15
C ASP A 111 3.03 -1.72 -0.40
N VAL A 112 3.19 -2.17 -1.65
CA VAL A 112 3.07 -3.60 -1.98
C VAL A 112 4.05 -4.44 -1.19
N VAL A 113 5.29 -3.96 -1.00
CA VAL A 113 6.31 -4.63 -0.19
C VAL A 113 5.91 -4.66 1.29
N ALA A 114 5.56 -3.51 1.87
CA ALA A 114 5.25 -3.36 3.29
C ALA A 114 4.01 -4.17 3.69
N ASP A 115 2.92 -4.01 2.94
CA ASP A 115 1.65 -4.68 3.24
C ASP A 115 1.74 -6.18 3.00
N THR A 116 2.46 -6.63 1.97
CA THR A 116 2.68 -8.06 1.77
C THR A 116 3.51 -8.68 2.89
N HIS A 117 4.52 -7.97 3.41
CA HIS A 117 5.21 -8.43 4.61
C HIS A 117 4.28 -8.49 5.83
N CYS A 118 3.44 -7.47 6.00
CA CYS A 118 2.49 -7.42 7.12
C CYS A 118 1.49 -8.57 7.07
N VAL A 119 0.80 -8.77 5.93
CA VAL A 119 -0.20 -9.83 5.76
C VAL A 119 0.41 -11.24 5.83
N LYS A 120 1.65 -11.41 5.36
CA LYS A 120 2.35 -12.70 5.42
C LYS A 120 2.76 -13.09 6.84
N ASP A 121 3.28 -12.13 7.60
CA ASP A 121 3.94 -12.41 8.88
C ASP A 121 3.01 -12.20 10.08
N LEU A 122 1.91 -11.46 9.94
CA LEU A 122 1.06 -11.00 11.06
C LEU A 122 -0.44 -11.20 10.79
N GLU A 123 -1.20 -11.39 11.86
CA GLU A 123 -2.66 -11.29 11.81
C GLU A 123 -3.06 -9.80 11.74
N THR A 124 -3.65 -9.39 10.62
CA THR A 124 -3.95 -7.98 10.34
C THR A 124 -5.29 -7.82 9.65
N ALA A 125 -5.95 -6.70 9.92
CA ALA A 125 -7.20 -6.30 9.27
C ALA A 125 -6.97 -5.61 7.90
N LEU A 126 -5.72 -5.51 7.42
CA LEU A 126 -5.39 -4.90 6.12
C LEU A 126 -6.19 -5.45 4.94
N PRO A 127 -6.37 -6.78 4.75
CA PRO A 127 -7.20 -7.29 3.66
C PRO A 127 -8.66 -6.79 3.74
N LYS A 128 -9.20 -6.66 4.96
CA LYS A 128 -10.55 -6.14 5.15
C LYS A 128 -10.61 -4.64 4.87
N LEU A 129 -9.60 -3.87 5.28
CA LEU A 129 -9.49 -2.44 4.98
C LEU A 129 -9.49 -2.21 3.45
N TYR A 130 -8.63 -2.92 2.71
CA TYR A 130 -8.49 -2.80 1.27
C TYR A 130 -9.76 -3.14 0.46
N ARG A 131 -10.76 -3.81 1.07
CA ARG A 131 -12.07 -4.03 0.44
C ARG A 131 -12.93 -2.77 0.37
N TYR A 132 -12.73 -1.84 1.30
CA TYR A 132 -13.58 -0.66 1.47
C TYR A 132 -12.92 0.66 1.04
N ILE A 133 -11.62 0.66 0.78
CA ILE A 133 -10.91 1.82 0.25
C ILE A 133 -11.49 2.17 -1.14
N GLU A 134 -11.80 3.45 -1.34
CA GLU A 134 -12.21 4.00 -2.63
C GLU A 134 -11.07 3.85 -3.64
N ARG A 135 -11.40 3.45 -4.88
CA ARG A 135 -10.40 2.98 -5.83
C ARG A 135 -10.35 3.86 -7.08
N ARG A 136 -9.16 4.34 -7.40
CA ARG A 136 -8.80 4.82 -8.74
C ARG A 136 -8.42 3.65 -9.65
N PRO A 137 -8.21 3.87 -10.96
CA PRO A 137 -7.75 2.81 -11.87
C PRO A 137 -6.53 2.04 -11.38
N LEU A 138 -5.48 2.74 -10.90
CA LEU A 138 -4.29 2.09 -10.36
C LEU A 138 -4.60 1.27 -9.10
N ASP A 139 -5.43 1.80 -8.20
CA ASP A 139 -5.78 1.14 -6.94
C ASP A 139 -6.59 -0.13 -7.16
N THR A 140 -7.40 -0.17 -8.22
CA THR A 140 -8.14 -1.37 -8.65
C THR A 140 -7.16 -2.47 -9.06
N VAL A 141 -6.15 -2.12 -9.87
CA VAL A 141 -5.08 -3.05 -10.26
C VAL A 141 -4.26 -3.50 -9.05
N MET A 142 -3.98 -2.61 -8.10
CA MET A 142 -3.28 -2.97 -6.86
C MET A 142 -4.12 -3.88 -5.97
N ALA A 143 -5.43 -3.65 -5.83
CA ALA A 143 -6.33 -4.53 -5.08
C ALA A 143 -6.41 -5.93 -5.72
N ALA A 144 -6.44 -6.02 -7.05
CA ALA A 144 -6.37 -7.31 -7.76
C ALA A 144 -5.00 -8.00 -7.58
N LEU A 145 -3.91 -7.22 -7.60
CA LEU A 145 -2.56 -7.72 -7.29
C LEU A 145 -2.48 -8.30 -5.87
N TYR A 146 -2.95 -7.55 -4.87
CA TYR A 146 -3.02 -7.99 -3.48
C TYR A 146 -3.88 -9.23 -3.32
N SER A 147 -5.06 -9.27 -3.97
CA SER A 147 -5.92 -10.45 -3.95
C SER A 147 -5.17 -11.70 -4.41
N ARG A 148 -4.34 -11.54 -5.45
CA ARG A 148 -3.52 -12.61 -6.00
C ARG A 148 -2.35 -13.01 -5.12
N ILE A 149 -1.64 -12.06 -4.54
CA ILE A 149 -0.47 -12.33 -3.68
C ILE A 149 -0.91 -12.94 -2.35
N TRP A 150 -1.99 -12.44 -1.76
CA TRP A 150 -2.46 -12.85 -0.43
C TRP A 150 -3.42 -14.04 -0.48
N GLY A 151 -3.98 -14.37 -1.65
CA GLY A 151 -4.96 -15.45 -1.80
C GLY A 151 -6.32 -15.13 -1.16
N VAL A 152 -6.65 -13.84 -1.02
CA VAL A 152 -7.89 -13.36 -0.40
C VAL A 152 -8.62 -12.46 -1.39
N PRO A 153 -9.91 -12.69 -1.70
CA PRO A 153 -10.63 -11.81 -2.62
C PRO A 153 -10.82 -10.43 -1.99
N LEU A 154 -10.29 -9.39 -2.64
CA LEU A 154 -10.48 -7.98 -2.26
C LEU A 154 -11.47 -7.23 -3.17
N LEU A 155 -11.75 -7.77 -4.36
CA LEU A 155 -12.80 -7.27 -5.25
C LEU A 155 -13.90 -8.33 -5.41
N PRO A 156 -15.18 -7.93 -5.57
CA PRO A 156 -16.31 -8.85 -5.78
C PRO A 156 -16.08 -9.80 -6.96
N ASP A 157 -15.46 -9.29 -8.03
CA ASP A 157 -15.23 -10.00 -9.29
C ASP A 157 -13.76 -10.45 -9.47
N SER A 158 -12.91 -10.34 -8.43
CA SER A 158 -11.53 -10.81 -8.55
C SER A 158 -11.51 -12.34 -8.60
N PRO A 159 -10.93 -12.96 -9.65
CA PRO A 159 -10.82 -14.42 -9.69
C PRO A 159 -9.99 -14.87 -8.49
N SER A 160 -10.60 -15.67 -7.61
CA SER A 160 -9.90 -16.29 -6.50
C SER A 160 -8.76 -17.16 -7.09
N PRO A 161 -7.49 -16.94 -6.74
CA PRO A 161 -6.41 -17.68 -7.39
C PRO A 161 -6.43 -19.11 -6.87
N ARG A 162 -6.87 -20.06 -7.71
CA ARG A 162 -6.55 -21.47 -7.48
C ARG A 162 -5.06 -21.65 -7.77
N PHE A 163 -4.29 -21.89 -6.71
CA PHE A 163 -2.88 -22.27 -6.84
C PHE A 163 -2.79 -23.53 -7.70
N GLY A 164 -2.22 -23.42 -8.91
CA GLY A 164 -1.87 -24.57 -9.75
C GLY A 164 -2.60 -24.70 -11.08
N GLU A 165 -3.60 -23.87 -11.41
CA GLU A 165 -4.25 -23.96 -12.72
C GLU A 165 -3.49 -23.12 -13.76
N THR A 166 -2.67 -23.80 -14.56
CA THR A 166 -2.37 -23.39 -15.93
C THR A 166 -3.67 -23.39 -16.71
N GLU A 167 -4.18 -22.23 -17.12
CA GLU A 167 -4.78 -22.09 -18.44
C GLU A 167 -5.15 -20.64 -18.81
N ASN A 168 -4.95 -20.37 -20.10
CA ASN A 168 -5.21 -19.16 -20.87
C ASN A 168 -4.31 -17.93 -20.73
N ARG A 169 -3.81 -17.51 -21.90
CA ARG A 169 -3.20 -16.20 -22.15
C ARG A 169 -4.26 -15.12 -21.93
N GLY A 170 -4.49 -14.72 -20.68
CA GLY A 170 -5.31 -13.55 -20.39
C GLY A 170 -4.75 -12.33 -21.13
N THR A 171 -5.49 -11.86 -22.13
CA THR A 171 -5.28 -10.55 -22.77
C THR A 171 -5.84 -9.47 -21.85
N GLY A 172 -5.22 -8.30 -21.78
CA GLY A 172 -5.66 -7.21 -20.90
C GLY A 172 -5.18 -7.33 -19.45
N GLU A 173 -6.07 -7.02 -18.50
CA GLU A 173 -5.78 -6.81 -17.07
C GLU A 173 -5.27 -8.07 -16.34
N GLU A 174 -5.88 -9.25 -16.56
CA GLU A 174 -5.42 -10.52 -15.95
C GLU A 174 -3.96 -10.82 -16.29
N GLY A 175 -3.54 -10.53 -17.54
CA GLY A 175 -2.16 -10.67 -17.98
C GLY A 175 -1.20 -9.68 -17.31
N LEU A 176 -1.68 -8.47 -16.97
CA LEU A 176 -0.96 -7.49 -16.17
C LEU A 176 -0.80 -7.97 -14.73
N ILE A 177 -1.89 -8.36 -14.05
CA ILE A 177 -1.88 -8.85 -12.66
C ILE A 177 -0.97 -10.08 -12.51
N ARG A 178 -1.00 -11.02 -13.47
CA ARG A 178 -0.10 -12.17 -13.47
C ARG A 178 1.38 -11.77 -13.59
N ARG A 179 1.71 -10.73 -14.36
CA ARG A 179 3.09 -10.23 -14.48
C ARG A 179 3.53 -9.50 -13.22
N LEU A 180 2.65 -8.67 -12.64
CA LEU A 180 2.89 -7.96 -11.40
C LEU A 180 3.10 -8.92 -10.22
N SER A 181 2.25 -9.93 -10.06
CA SER A 181 2.34 -10.91 -8.95
C SER A 181 3.59 -11.79 -8.98
N ARG A 182 4.28 -11.90 -10.12
CA ARG A 182 5.54 -12.65 -10.26
C ARG A 182 6.77 -11.84 -9.85
N LEU A 183 6.62 -10.55 -9.55
CA LEU A 183 7.74 -9.75 -9.07
C LEU A 183 8.11 -10.17 -7.64
N PRO A 184 9.41 -10.34 -7.33
CA PRO A 184 9.84 -10.76 -6.01
C PRO A 184 9.84 -9.60 -5.01
N TYR A 185 8.65 -9.19 -4.55
CA TYR A 185 8.46 -8.08 -3.60
C TYR A 185 9.16 -8.31 -2.25
N LEU A 186 9.33 -9.56 -1.84
CA LEU A 186 9.97 -9.89 -0.55
C LEU A 186 11.48 -10.14 -0.67
N ASP A 187 12.07 -10.01 -1.87
CA ASP A 187 13.51 -10.14 -2.09
C ASP A 187 14.15 -8.77 -2.33
N ARG A 188 14.74 -8.22 -1.25
CA ARG A 188 15.41 -6.91 -1.27
C ARG A 188 16.51 -6.80 -2.33
N LYS A 189 17.22 -7.90 -2.65
CA LYS A 189 18.30 -7.88 -3.65
C LYS A 189 17.76 -7.62 -5.05
N GLN A 190 16.49 -7.90 -5.29
CA GLN A 190 15.84 -7.75 -6.58
C GLN A 190 14.97 -6.50 -6.68
N TRP A 191 14.76 -5.74 -5.60
CA TRP A 191 13.84 -4.59 -5.60
C TRP A 191 14.08 -3.57 -6.70
N GLU A 192 15.33 -3.20 -6.98
CA GLU A 192 15.62 -2.23 -8.04
C GLU A 192 15.20 -2.76 -9.42
N GLN A 193 15.43 -4.06 -9.69
CA GLN A 193 15.02 -4.69 -10.94
C GLN A 193 13.50 -4.89 -11.00
N SER A 194 12.88 -5.30 -9.88
CA SER A 194 11.44 -5.46 -9.71
C SER A 194 10.72 -4.15 -9.95
N LEU A 195 11.19 -3.05 -9.33
CA LEU A 195 10.63 -1.72 -9.50
C LEU A 195 10.71 -1.25 -10.95
N ARG A 196 11.83 -1.46 -11.65
CA ARG A 196 11.91 -1.14 -13.08
C ARG A 196 10.86 -1.89 -13.91
N ARG A 197 10.62 -3.17 -13.61
CA ARG A 197 9.58 -3.97 -14.28
C ARG A 197 8.18 -3.48 -13.89
N PHE A 198 7.96 -3.21 -12.62
CA PHE A 198 6.73 -2.65 -12.08
C PHE A 198 6.37 -1.33 -12.78
N CYS A 199 7.28 -0.36 -12.84
CA CYS A 199 7.08 0.91 -13.53
C CYS A 199 6.70 0.74 -15.02
N ARG A 200 7.31 -0.22 -15.72
CA ARG A 200 6.93 -0.49 -17.14
C ARG A 200 5.52 -1.07 -17.25
N LEU A 201 5.11 -1.87 -16.28
CA LEU A 201 3.80 -2.52 -16.27
C LEU A 201 2.67 -1.53 -15.91
N ILE A 202 2.91 -0.63 -14.96
CA ILE A 202 1.88 0.32 -14.48
C ILE A 202 1.88 1.66 -15.20
N ARG A 203 2.88 1.97 -16.04
CA ARG A 203 2.96 3.26 -16.78
C ARG A 203 1.65 3.63 -17.48
N PRO A 204 0.99 2.74 -18.25
CA PRO A 204 -0.23 3.14 -18.96
C PRO A 204 -1.34 3.62 -18.00
N LEU A 205 -1.43 3.03 -16.81
CA LEU A 205 -2.40 3.42 -15.78
C LEU A 205 -2.08 4.81 -15.19
N LEU A 206 -0.79 5.07 -14.93
CA LEU A 206 -0.33 6.38 -14.46
C LEU A 206 -0.57 7.49 -15.50
N GLU A 207 -0.39 7.18 -16.78
CA GLU A 207 -0.66 8.10 -17.88
C GLU A 207 -2.16 8.38 -18.04
N GLU A 208 -3.01 7.36 -17.91
CA GLU A 208 -4.46 7.46 -17.99
C GLU A 208 -5.02 8.35 -16.86
N GLU A 209 -4.66 8.10 -15.61
CA GLU A 209 -5.12 8.90 -14.47
C GLU A 209 -4.67 10.36 -14.58
N ARG A 210 -3.45 10.61 -15.09
CA ARG A 210 -2.96 11.97 -15.33
C ARG A 210 -3.78 12.70 -16.40
N GLN A 211 -4.21 12.02 -17.46
CA GLN A 211 -5.03 12.61 -18.52
C GLN A 211 -6.45 12.91 -18.05
N GLN A 212 -6.98 12.13 -17.11
CA GLN A 212 -8.30 12.32 -16.53
C GLN A 212 -8.37 13.50 -15.55
N GLY A 213 -7.25 14.17 -15.27
CA GLY A 213 -7.21 15.32 -14.36
C GLY A 213 -7.47 14.95 -12.91
N GLU A 214 -7.42 13.65 -12.58
CA GLU A 214 -7.41 13.18 -11.20
C GLU A 214 -6.07 13.60 -10.60
N GLY A 215 -6.09 14.74 -9.91
CA GLY A 215 -4.90 15.37 -9.34
C GLY A 215 -4.07 14.43 -8.48
N THR A 216 -2.83 14.88 -8.25
CA THR A 216 -1.68 14.36 -7.46
C THR A 216 -2.00 13.65 -6.13
N SER A 217 -2.90 12.67 -6.10
CA SER A 217 -3.16 11.91 -4.89
C SER A 217 -2.11 10.81 -4.76
N SER A 218 -1.67 10.67 -3.52
CA SER A 218 -0.81 9.60 -3.04
C SER A 218 -1.42 8.23 -3.27
N ALA A 219 -0.63 7.18 -3.03
CA ALA A 219 -1.19 5.86 -2.83
C ALA A 219 -2.23 5.89 -1.67
N PRO A 220 -3.25 5.01 -1.68
CA PRO A 220 -4.38 5.14 -0.77
C PRO A 220 -4.02 5.07 0.71
N LEU A 221 -2.90 4.41 1.04
CA LEU A 221 -2.46 4.25 2.41
C LEU A 221 -1.30 5.17 2.81
N GLY A 222 -0.58 5.80 1.87
CA GLY A 222 0.53 6.67 2.26
C GLY A 222 1.21 7.50 1.16
N GLN A 223 1.86 8.59 1.60
CA GLN A 223 3.05 9.16 0.96
C GLN A 223 4.27 8.83 1.83
N HIS A 224 5.36 8.40 1.20
CA HIS A 224 6.60 8.07 1.89
C HIS A 224 7.65 9.14 1.59
N GLY A 225 7.92 9.99 2.59
CA GLY A 225 8.86 11.10 2.50
C GLY A 225 9.91 11.08 3.61
#